data_AF-A0A964BQU5-F1
#
_entry.id   AF-A0A964BQU5-F1
#
_cell.length_a   1.000
_cell.length_b   1.000
_cell.length_c   1.000
_cell.angle_alpha   90.00
_cell.angle_beta   90.00
_cell.angle_gamma   90.00
#
_symmetry.space_group_name_H-M   'P 1'
#
loop_
_entity.id
_entity.type
_entity.pdbx_description
1 polymer ?
#
loop_
_entity_poly.entity_id
_entity_poly.type
_entity_poly.pdbx_seq_one_letter_code
_entity_poly.pdbx_strand_id
1 'polypeptide(L)'
;MFLLKLFRPLTIQEATYNPQLQKARKRHNNLPKTEHDKFSSLAKKNYQEARLIAQERYTELAQILRARIKEHYTSAEEVKINTIVICIIDILASKANIFPDMEYQNVWYTDHYDLIELSRNMGVGDETLPHWEEESNSYFRYLELEISDLVQTILDIAEEALIDPYQAGADINQWFRYVVRETLKSRRRLSRYSQKQNESLWISPKTLGIEDWGHQ
;
A
#
# COMPACT_ATOMS: atom_id res chain seq x y z
N MET A 1 40.33 5.72 -8.86
CA MET A 1 40.06 4.87 -7.69
C MET A 1 39.30 5.69 -6.66
N PHE A 2 37.98 5.47 -6.55
CA PHE A 2 37.08 6.17 -5.64
C PHE A 2 36.88 5.33 -4.38
N LEU A 3 37.46 5.76 -3.25
CA LEU A 3 37.15 5.23 -1.92
C LEU A 3 37.43 6.32 -0.88
N LEU A 4 36.38 7.02 -0.46
CA LEU A 4 36.28 7.61 0.87
C LEU A 4 34.80 7.55 1.28
N LYS A 5 34.43 6.37 1.75
CA LYS A 5 33.23 6.07 2.53
C LYS A 5 33.11 7.09 3.67
N LEU A 6 31.98 7.79 3.74
CA LEU A 6 30.87 7.40 4.63
C LEU A 6 31.35 7.25 6.08
N PHE A 7 31.79 8.34 6.67
CA PHE A 7 31.74 8.54 8.12
C PHE A 7 31.08 9.89 8.40
N ARG A 8 29.74 9.89 8.42
CA ARG A 8 29.00 10.79 9.29
C ARG A 8 28.10 9.93 10.19
N PRO A 9 28.02 10.29 11.48
CA PRO A 9 27.46 9.43 12.51
C PRO A 9 25.98 9.17 12.22
N LEU A 10 25.55 7.93 12.48
CA LEU A 10 24.15 7.58 12.69
C LEU A 10 23.59 8.44 13.84
N THR A 11 23.10 9.64 13.54
CA THR A 11 22.01 10.21 14.31
C THR A 11 20.74 9.49 13.89
N ILE A 12 20.50 8.33 14.50
CA ILE A 12 19.17 7.72 14.58
C ILE A 12 18.33 8.64 15.46
N GLN A 13 17.64 9.59 14.82
CA GLN A 13 16.52 10.42 15.28
C GLN A 13 16.46 11.53 14.22
N GLU A 14 15.48 11.60 13.33
CA GLU A 14 14.07 11.70 13.64
C GLU A 14 13.25 10.83 12.68
N ALA A 15 12.45 9.91 13.23
CA ALA A 15 11.18 9.60 12.58
C ALA A 15 10.44 10.95 12.49
N THR A 16 10.46 11.60 11.33
CA THR A 16 9.93 12.96 11.17
C THR A 16 8.52 12.96 11.75
N TYR A 17 8.32 13.61 12.89
CA TYR A 17 7.05 13.54 13.59
C TYR A 17 6.00 14.22 12.70
N ASN A 18 5.02 13.44 12.20
CA ASN A 18 3.91 13.98 11.42
C ASN A 18 2.66 14.03 12.31
N PRO A 19 2.34 15.18 12.93
CA PRO A 19 1.22 15.30 13.87
C PRO A 19 -0.14 15.03 13.20
N GLN A 20 -0.28 15.37 11.91
CA GLN A 20 -1.52 15.12 11.16
C GLN A 20 -1.75 13.62 10.98
N LEU A 21 -0.70 12.89 10.58
CA LEU A 21 -0.73 11.43 10.46
C LEU A 21 -1.03 10.77 11.81
N GLN A 22 -0.43 11.25 12.90
CA GLN A 22 -0.69 10.70 14.22
C GLN A 22 -2.13 10.94 14.68
N LYS A 23 -2.69 12.13 14.40
CA LYS A 23 -4.09 12.45 14.70
C LYS A 23 -5.06 11.57 13.91
N ALA A 24 -4.76 11.32 12.63
CA ALA A 24 -5.57 10.47 11.78
C ALA A 24 -5.50 8.99 12.23
N ARG A 25 -4.30 8.46 12.56
CA ARG A 25 -4.14 7.14 13.18
C ARG A 25 -4.93 6.99 14.48
N LYS A 26 -4.89 8.02 15.36
CA LYS A 26 -5.70 8.02 16.59
C LYS A 26 -7.19 7.97 16.29
N ARG A 27 -7.67 8.72 15.29
CA ARG A 27 -9.07 8.66 14.84
C ARG A 27 -9.44 7.26 14.35
N HIS A 28 -8.62 6.66 13.48
CA HIS A 28 -8.83 5.32 12.96
C HIS A 28 -8.87 4.27 14.07
N ASN A 29 -7.93 4.32 15.02
CA ASN A 29 -7.88 3.38 16.15
C ASN A 29 -9.05 3.55 17.14
N ASN A 30 -9.72 4.70 17.12
CA ASN A 30 -10.91 4.99 17.92
C ASN A 30 -12.21 4.60 17.20
N LEU A 31 -12.14 4.15 15.94
CA LEU A 31 -13.32 3.61 15.26
C LEU A 31 -13.83 2.38 16.03
N PRO A 32 -15.15 2.14 16.05
CA PRO A 32 -15.70 0.96 16.69
C PRO A 32 -14.98 -0.30 16.21
N LYS A 33 -14.54 -1.11 17.17
CA LYS A 33 -14.15 -2.48 16.87
C LYS A 33 -15.44 -3.22 16.51
N THR A 34 -15.49 -3.73 15.29
CA THR A 34 -16.51 -4.63 14.79
C THR A 34 -16.34 -5.91 15.57
N GLU A 35 -17.44 -6.47 16.05
CA GLU A 35 -17.45 -7.81 16.63
C GLU A 35 -17.24 -8.89 15.55
N HIS A 36 -17.26 -8.50 14.28
CA HIS A 36 -17.12 -9.35 13.13
C HIS A 36 -15.66 -9.56 12.74
N ASP A 37 -14.95 -10.24 13.63
CA ASP A 37 -13.94 -11.18 13.20
C ASP A 37 -14.70 -12.36 12.57
N LYS A 38 -15.11 -12.25 11.28
CA LYS A 38 -15.78 -13.37 10.59
C LYS A 38 -14.80 -14.55 10.45
N PHE A 39 -13.49 -14.36 10.62
CA PHE A 39 -12.58 -15.45 10.96
C PHE A 39 -12.98 -16.17 12.24
N SER A 40 -13.35 -15.48 13.32
CA SER A 40 -13.84 -16.13 14.55
C SER A 40 -15.25 -16.73 14.40
N SER A 41 -16.14 -16.11 13.61
CA SER A 41 -17.52 -16.59 13.38
C SER A 41 -17.56 -17.78 12.41
N LEU A 42 -16.87 -17.69 11.27
CA LEU A 42 -16.65 -18.81 10.34
C LEU A 42 -15.74 -19.86 10.98
N ALA A 43 -14.78 -19.52 11.84
CA ALA A 43 -14.07 -20.52 12.65
C ALA A 43 -15.00 -21.29 13.59
N LYS A 44 -16.04 -20.63 14.11
CA LYS A 44 -17.03 -21.27 14.98
C LYS A 44 -18.05 -22.14 14.21
N LYS A 45 -18.34 -21.86 12.94
CA LYS A 45 -19.29 -22.65 12.12
C LYS A 45 -18.62 -23.65 11.16
N ASN A 46 -17.56 -23.28 10.46
CA ASN A 46 -16.84 -24.11 9.47
C ASN A 46 -15.36 -23.68 9.25
N TYR A 47 -14.55 -23.66 10.31
CA TYR A 47 -13.15 -23.20 10.29
C TYR A 47 -12.29 -23.82 9.18
N GLN A 48 -12.47 -25.12 8.95
CA GLN A 48 -11.64 -25.87 8.01
C GLN A 48 -11.83 -25.39 6.58
N GLU A 49 -13.08 -25.15 6.18
CA GLU A 49 -13.43 -24.64 4.85
C GLU A 49 -12.90 -23.22 4.65
N ALA A 50 -13.14 -22.32 5.59
CA ALA A 50 -12.64 -20.94 5.51
C ALA A 50 -11.10 -20.90 5.45
N ARG A 51 -10.42 -21.79 6.20
CA ARG A 51 -8.96 -21.91 6.15
C ARG A 51 -8.48 -22.40 4.79
N LEU A 52 -9.14 -23.39 4.19
CA LEU A 52 -8.78 -23.90 2.87
C LEU A 52 -8.93 -22.82 1.81
N ILE A 53 -10.08 -22.12 1.78
CA ILE A 53 -10.33 -21.01 0.86
C ILE A 53 -9.26 -19.93 1.04
N ALA A 54 -8.99 -19.50 2.26
CA ALA A 54 -7.96 -18.48 2.51
C ALA A 54 -6.57 -18.94 2.01
N GLN A 55 -6.19 -20.19 2.27
CA GLN A 55 -4.91 -20.76 1.81
C GLN A 55 -4.82 -20.78 0.28
N GLU A 56 -5.89 -21.16 -0.42
CA GLU A 56 -5.96 -21.12 -1.88
C GLU A 56 -5.80 -19.69 -2.40
N ARG A 57 -6.52 -18.71 -1.83
CA ARG A 57 -6.43 -17.29 -2.23
C ARG A 57 -5.05 -16.69 -2.00
N TYR A 58 -4.41 -16.97 -0.86
CA TYR A 58 -3.03 -16.53 -0.62
C TYR A 58 -2.04 -17.18 -1.59
N THR A 59 -2.28 -18.43 -1.97
CA THR A 59 -1.45 -19.12 -2.98
C THR A 59 -1.62 -18.48 -4.36
N GLU A 60 -2.84 -18.15 -4.76
CA GLU A 60 -3.15 -17.43 -6.01
C GLU A 60 -2.48 -16.05 -6.04
N LEU A 61 -2.61 -15.27 -4.97
CA LEU A 61 -1.95 -13.96 -4.83
C LEU A 61 -0.43 -14.08 -4.99
N ALA A 62 0.19 -15.08 -4.34
CA ALA A 62 1.62 -15.32 -4.46
C ALA A 62 2.05 -15.69 -5.90
N GLN A 63 1.23 -16.45 -6.62
CA GLN A 63 1.48 -16.77 -8.04
C GLN A 63 1.39 -15.54 -8.93
N ILE A 64 0.38 -14.69 -8.73
CA ILE A 64 0.20 -13.45 -9.50
C ILE A 64 1.37 -12.49 -9.24
N LEU A 65 1.76 -12.30 -7.98
CA LEU A 65 2.91 -11.47 -7.64
C LEU A 65 4.19 -12.00 -8.27
N ARG A 66 4.43 -13.32 -8.22
CA ARG A 66 5.59 -13.93 -8.86
C ARG A 66 5.60 -13.73 -10.37
N ALA A 67 4.45 -13.85 -11.03
CA ALA A 67 4.32 -13.59 -12.46
C ALA A 67 4.62 -12.13 -12.79
N ARG A 68 4.07 -11.20 -12.00
CA ARG A 68 4.30 -9.76 -12.17
C ARG A 68 5.77 -9.38 -11.93
N ILE A 69 6.42 -10.00 -10.95
CA ILE A 69 7.85 -9.75 -10.69
C ILE A 69 8.71 -10.18 -11.88
N LYS A 70 8.43 -11.33 -12.50
CA LYS A 70 9.16 -11.82 -13.68
C LYS A 70 8.96 -10.93 -14.92
N GLU A 71 7.82 -10.26 -15.02
CA GLU A 71 7.50 -9.37 -16.14
C GLU A 71 8.25 -8.03 -16.02
N HIS A 72 8.43 -7.52 -14.79
CA HIS A 72 8.91 -6.14 -14.55
C HIS A 72 10.36 -6.03 -14.06
N TYR A 73 10.96 -7.11 -13.56
CA TYR A 73 12.31 -7.05 -12.99
C TYR A 73 13.29 -8.00 -13.67
N THR A 74 14.57 -7.64 -13.61
CA THR A 74 15.63 -8.50 -14.15
C THR A 74 15.84 -9.73 -13.27
N SER A 75 16.38 -10.82 -13.81
CA SER A 75 16.63 -12.04 -13.02
C SER A 75 17.58 -11.84 -11.83
N ALA A 76 18.40 -10.78 -11.83
CA ALA A 76 19.24 -10.41 -10.69
C ALA A 76 18.45 -9.72 -9.56
N GLU A 77 17.33 -9.07 -9.89
CA GLU A 77 16.45 -8.35 -8.96
C GLU A 77 15.31 -9.23 -8.45
N GLU A 78 14.83 -10.17 -9.28
CA GLU A 78 13.74 -11.10 -8.98
C GLU A 78 13.90 -11.74 -7.59
N VAL A 79 15.08 -12.25 -7.25
CA VAL A 79 15.32 -12.93 -5.96
C VAL A 79 15.11 -11.99 -4.77
N LYS A 80 15.60 -10.75 -4.89
CA LYS A 80 15.51 -9.76 -3.80
C LYS A 80 14.06 -9.31 -3.61
N ILE A 81 13.37 -9.02 -4.71
CA ILE A 81 11.98 -8.54 -4.66
C ILE A 81 11.04 -9.63 -4.18
N ASN A 82 11.20 -10.87 -4.67
CA ASN A 82 10.41 -12.00 -4.17
C ASN A 82 10.57 -12.16 -2.65
N THR A 83 11.79 -12.04 -2.14
CA THR A 83 12.05 -12.14 -0.69
C THR A 83 11.32 -11.04 0.08
N ILE A 84 11.40 -9.79 -0.39
CA ILE A 84 10.73 -8.64 0.22
C ILE A 84 9.20 -8.81 0.19
N VAL A 85 8.64 -9.21 -0.95
CA VAL A 85 7.20 -9.42 -1.13
C VAL A 85 6.69 -10.51 -0.19
N ILE A 86 7.41 -11.62 -0.05
CA ILE A 86 7.06 -12.68 0.91
C ILE A 86 7.04 -12.11 2.33
N CYS A 87 8.06 -11.34 2.73
CA CYS A 87 8.08 -10.71 4.06
C CYS A 87 6.91 -9.75 4.28
N ILE A 88 6.56 -8.93 3.27
CA ILE A 88 5.42 -8.00 3.35
C ILE A 88 4.11 -8.79 3.54
N ILE A 89 3.88 -9.84 2.74
CA ILE A 89 2.69 -10.68 2.87
C ILE A 89 2.63 -11.32 4.25
N ASP A 90 3.73 -11.90 4.74
CA ASP A 90 3.77 -12.54 6.05
C ASP A 90 3.43 -11.55 7.18
N ILE A 91 3.93 -10.31 7.11
CA ILE A 91 3.61 -9.27 8.10
C ILE A 91 2.12 -8.90 8.05
N LEU A 92 1.56 -8.79 6.86
CA LEU A 92 0.16 -8.40 6.66
C LEU A 92 -0.80 -9.52 7.04
N ALA A 93 -0.50 -10.76 6.66
CA ALA A 93 -1.28 -11.94 6.98
C ALA A 93 -1.19 -12.30 8.48
N SER A 94 0.00 -12.22 9.10
CA SER A 94 0.19 -12.58 10.52
C SER A 94 -0.57 -11.69 11.50
N LYS A 95 -0.99 -10.50 11.04
CA LYS A 95 -1.78 -9.55 11.81
C LYS A 95 -3.24 -9.47 11.38
N ALA A 96 -3.65 -10.29 10.42
CA ALA A 96 -4.95 -10.19 9.74
C ALA A 96 -5.23 -8.79 9.18
N ASN A 97 -4.17 -8.06 8.80
CA ASN A 97 -4.26 -6.71 8.24
C ASN A 97 -4.66 -6.75 6.76
N ILE A 98 -4.49 -7.90 6.10
CA ILE A 98 -5.02 -8.20 4.78
C ILE A 98 -5.70 -9.55 4.87
N PHE A 99 -6.86 -9.70 4.26
CA PHE A 99 -7.59 -10.97 4.21
C PHE A 99 -8.46 -11.05 2.95
N PRO A 100 -8.62 -12.24 2.36
CA PRO A 100 -9.45 -12.41 1.18
C PRO A 100 -10.92 -12.42 1.54
N ASP A 101 -11.77 -12.07 0.58
CA ASP A 101 -13.19 -12.39 0.64
C ASP A 101 -13.41 -13.90 0.51
N MET A 102 -14.47 -14.41 1.14
CA MET A 102 -14.77 -15.84 1.17
C MET A 102 -15.68 -16.28 0.02
N GLU A 103 -16.38 -15.34 -0.61
CA GLU A 103 -17.38 -15.58 -1.66
C GLU A 103 -16.83 -15.13 -3.03
N TYR A 104 -16.07 -14.03 -3.05
CA TYR A 104 -15.51 -13.43 -4.26
C TYR A 104 -14.00 -13.64 -4.36
N GLN A 105 -13.57 -14.29 -5.45
CA GLN A 105 -12.16 -14.69 -5.64
C GLN A 105 -11.16 -13.54 -5.71
N ASN A 106 -11.57 -12.41 -6.29
CA ASN A 106 -10.67 -11.29 -6.57
C ASN A 106 -10.78 -10.15 -5.57
N VAL A 107 -11.56 -10.33 -4.50
CA VAL A 107 -11.81 -9.28 -3.52
C VAL A 107 -10.98 -9.53 -2.27
N TRP A 108 -10.32 -8.49 -1.81
CA TRP A 108 -9.48 -8.47 -0.63
C TRP A 108 -9.84 -7.29 0.24
N TYR A 109 -9.56 -7.39 1.52
CA TYR A 109 -9.83 -6.32 2.47
C TYR A 109 -8.59 -6.01 3.28
N THR A 110 -8.46 -4.74 3.66
CA THR A 110 -7.47 -4.30 4.65
C THR A 110 -8.09 -3.34 5.65
N ASP A 111 -7.71 -3.49 6.92
CA ASP A 111 -8.02 -2.54 8.00
C ASP A 111 -6.77 -1.79 8.48
N HIS A 112 -5.65 -1.99 7.78
CA HIS A 112 -4.39 -1.36 8.14
C HIS A 112 -4.38 0.08 7.64
N TYR A 113 -4.56 1.02 8.56
CA TYR A 113 -4.66 2.45 8.24
C TYR A 113 -3.60 2.98 7.26
N ASP A 114 -2.32 2.64 7.45
CA ASP A 114 -1.28 3.15 6.54
C ASP A 114 -1.38 2.56 5.13
N LEU A 115 -1.95 1.34 4.99
CA LEU A 115 -2.26 0.76 3.68
C LEU A 115 -3.48 1.42 3.07
N ILE A 116 -4.55 1.65 3.86
CA ILE A 116 -5.74 2.38 3.40
C ILE A 116 -5.34 3.75 2.85
N GLU A 117 -4.52 4.50 3.59
CA GLU A 117 -4.00 5.78 3.12
C GLU A 117 -3.16 5.64 1.85
N LEU A 118 -2.34 4.59 1.76
CA LEU A 118 -1.53 4.34 0.56
C LEU A 118 -2.41 4.11 -0.66
N SER A 119 -3.36 3.18 -0.58
CA SER A 119 -4.30 2.87 -1.64
C SER A 119 -5.15 4.08 -2.04
N ARG A 120 -5.63 4.88 -1.08
CA ARG A 120 -6.31 6.16 -1.35
C ARG A 120 -5.44 7.14 -2.15
N ASN A 121 -4.15 7.23 -1.83
CA ASN A 121 -3.21 8.09 -2.58
C ASN A 121 -2.91 7.54 -3.98
N MET A 122 -3.03 6.23 -4.17
CA MET A 122 -2.90 5.56 -5.47
C MET A 122 -4.19 5.62 -6.29
N GLY A 123 -5.32 6.00 -5.69
CA GLY A 123 -6.63 6.00 -6.33
C GLY A 123 -7.20 4.59 -6.53
N VAL A 124 -6.82 3.65 -5.66
CA VAL A 124 -7.22 2.24 -5.72
C VAL A 124 -7.99 1.83 -4.47
N GLY A 125 -8.85 0.83 -4.63
CA GLY A 125 -9.77 0.35 -3.59
C GLY A 125 -10.96 1.25 -3.30
N ASP A 126 -11.93 0.71 -2.56
CA ASP A 126 -13.17 1.39 -2.18
C ASP A 126 -13.43 1.25 -0.68
N GLU A 127 -13.46 2.38 0.04
CA GLU A 127 -13.74 2.41 1.47
C GLU A 127 -15.24 2.47 1.78
N THR A 128 -16.06 2.72 0.76
CA THR A 128 -17.51 2.90 0.88
C THR A 128 -18.28 1.59 0.79
N LEU A 129 -17.67 0.58 0.17
CA LEU A 129 -18.31 -0.71 0.00
C LEU A 129 -18.43 -1.43 1.34
N PRO A 130 -19.59 -2.07 1.59
CA PRO A 130 -19.75 -2.93 2.73
C PRO A 130 -18.86 -4.16 2.57
N HIS A 131 -18.16 -4.52 3.63
CA HIS A 131 -17.37 -5.76 3.64
C HIS A 131 -18.27 -7.00 3.55
N TRP A 132 -19.51 -6.92 4.02
CA TRP A 132 -20.53 -7.97 3.91
C TRP A 132 -21.86 -7.37 3.53
N GLU A 133 -22.66 -8.05 2.71
CA GLU A 133 -23.97 -7.55 2.29
C GLU A 133 -24.87 -7.19 3.48
N GLU A 134 -24.73 -7.88 4.61
CA GLU A 134 -25.55 -7.64 5.80
C GLU A 134 -25.03 -6.51 6.71
N GLU A 135 -23.83 -5.96 6.48
CA GLU A 135 -23.21 -4.94 7.34
C GLU A 135 -22.82 -3.67 6.56
N SER A 136 -23.47 -2.55 6.86
CA SER A 136 -23.11 -1.25 6.28
C SER A 136 -21.72 -0.77 6.75
N ASN A 137 -20.84 -0.36 5.84
CA ASN A 137 -19.55 0.26 6.15
C ASN A 137 -19.68 1.77 6.48
N SER A 138 -20.47 2.08 7.50
CA SER A 138 -20.75 3.46 7.91
C SER A 138 -19.54 4.23 8.48
N TYR A 139 -18.47 3.51 8.83
CA TYR A 139 -17.29 4.07 9.47
C TYR A 139 -16.05 4.10 8.57
N PHE A 140 -16.15 3.67 7.31
CA PHE A 140 -15.02 3.58 6.36
C PHE A 140 -13.81 2.87 6.98
N ARG A 141 -14.08 1.76 7.67
CA ARG A 141 -13.06 1.11 8.51
C ARG A 141 -12.14 0.19 7.73
N TYR A 142 -12.69 -0.42 6.69
CA TYR A 142 -11.98 -1.32 5.81
C TYR A 142 -11.94 -0.72 4.42
N LEU A 143 -10.88 -1.05 3.70
CA LEU A 143 -10.78 -0.80 2.27
C LEU A 143 -10.96 -2.13 1.55
N GLU A 144 -11.94 -2.19 0.66
CA GLU A 144 -12.06 -3.25 -0.33
C GLU A 144 -11.06 -3.00 -1.46
N LEU A 145 -10.34 -4.04 -1.87
CA LEU A 145 -9.32 -4.01 -2.90
C LEU A 145 -9.61 -5.12 -3.90
N GLU A 146 -9.59 -4.79 -5.18
CA GLU A 146 -9.42 -5.81 -6.20
C GLU A 146 -8.00 -6.41 -6.09
N ILE A 147 -7.83 -7.67 -6.47
CA ILE A 147 -6.53 -8.34 -6.46
C ILE A 147 -5.45 -7.59 -7.26
N SER A 148 -5.84 -6.90 -8.33
CA SER A 148 -4.98 -6.02 -9.14
C SER A 148 -4.43 -4.85 -8.32
N ASP A 149 -5.30 -4.14 -7.60
CA ASP A 149 -4.98 -3.02 -6.71
C ASP A 149 -4.08 -3.46 -5.57
N LEU A 150 -4.36 -4.63 -4.99
CA LEU A 150 -3.55 -5.23 -3.95
C LEU A 150 -2.14 -5.56 -4.45
N VAL A 151 -2.03 -6.20 -5.63
CA VAL A 151 -0.75 -6.52 -6.25
C VAL A 151 0.07 -5.26 -6.51
N GLN A 152 -0.54 -4.21 -7.06
CA GLN A 152 0.12 -2.93 -7.29
C GLN A 152 0.61 -2.32 -5.97
N THR A 153 -0.22 -2.31 -4.94
CA THR A 153 0.11 -1.77 -3.61
C THR A 153 1.31 -2.52 -2.99
N ILE A 154 1.33 -3.86 -3.07
CA ILE A 154 2.43 -4.67 -2.54
C ILE A 154 3.73 -4.40 -3.29
N LEU A 155 3.70 -4.29 -4.62
CA LEU A 155 4.90 -4.02 -5.42
C LEU A 155 5.46 -2.62 -5.14
N ASP A 156 4.61 -1.61 -4.98
CA ASP A 156 5.02 -0.26 -4.60
C ASP A 156 5.75 -0.23 -3.24
N ILE A 157 5.26 -1.01 -2.28
CA ILE A 157 5.92 -1.16 -0.97
C ILE A 157 7.24 -1.91 -1.14
N ALA A 158 7.28 -2.95 -1.98
CA ALA A 158 8.47 -3.73 -2.23
C ALA A 158 9.60 -2.90 -2.87
N GLU A 159 9.26 -2.02 -3.82
CA GLU A 159 10.21 -1.09 -4.44
C GLU A 159 10.85 -0.15 -3.41
N GLU A 160 10.05 0.41 -2.49
CA GLU A 160 10.60 1.25 -1.42
C GLU A 160 11.45 0.43 -0.44
N ALA A 161 11.04 -0.80 -0.12
CA ALA A 161 11.82 -1.73 0.70
C ALA A 161 13.15 -2.18 0.06
N LEU A 162 13.31 -2.07 -1.27
CA LEU A 162 14.63 -2.28 -1.90
C LEU A 162 15.62 -1.17 -1.56
N ILE A 163 15.12 0.05 -1.39
CA ILE A 163 15.93 1.22 -1.04
C ILE A 163 16.33 1.15 0.44
N ASP A 164 15.40 0.72 1.31
CA ASP A 164 15.63 0.55 2.75
C ASP A 164 15.28 -0.87 3.22
N PRO A 165 16.17 -1.86 2.95
CA PRO A 165 15.91 -3.25 3.25
C PRO A 165 15.88 -3.53 4.75
N TYR A 166 15.04 -4.47 5.15
CA TYR A 166 14.96 -4.93 6.54
C TYR A 166 16.34 -5.40 7.04
N GLN A 167 16.73 -4.89 8.21
CA GLN A 167 17.95 -5.28 8.89
C GLN A 167 17.62 -6.28 10.01
N ALA A 168 18.32 -7.41 10.02
CA ALA A 168 18.13 -8.43 11.04
C ALA A 168 18.31 -7.86 12.45
N GLY A 169 17.35 -8.11 13.34
CA GLY A 169 17.32 -7.58 14.70
C GLY A 169 16.55 -6.26 14.86
N ALA A 170 16.10 -5.63 13.77
CA ALA A 170 15.18 -4.51 13.83
C ALA A 170 13.74 -4.98 14.16
N ASP A 171 12.93 -4.09 14.73
CA ASP A 171 11.50 -4.36 14.89
C ASP A 171 10.83 -4.39 13.51
N ILE A 172 10.44 -5.59 13.06
CA ILE A 172 9.82 -5.84 11.76
C ILE A 172 8.55 -5.00 11.53
N ASN A 173 7.79 -4.71 12.59
CA ASN A 173 6.57 -3.92 12.51
C ASN A 173 6.87 -2.43 12.36
N GLN A 174 7.92 -1.97 13.06
CA GLN A 174 8.39 -0.60 12.92
C GLN A 174 8.99 -0.37 11.54
N TRP A 175 9.78 -1.31 11.04
CA TRP A 175 10.33 -1.29 9.68
C TRP A 175 9.20 -1.25 8.64
N PHE A 176 8.21 -2.15 8.73
CA PHE A 176 7.11 -2.18 7.78
C PHE A 176 6.33 -0.86 7.75
N ARG A 177 5.97 -0.31 8.92
CA ARG A 177 5.31 1.00 9.02
C ARG A 177 6.14 2.13 8.43
N TYR A 178 7.46 2.04 8.54
CA TYR A 178 8.36 3.01 7.95
C TYR A 178 8.35 2.88 6.42
N VAL A 179 8.48 1.68 5.85
CA VAL A 179 8.47 1.46 4.40
C VAL A 179 7.16 1.94 3.79
N VAL A 180 6.00 1.52 4.31
CA VAL A 180 4.68 1.97 3.81
C VAL A 180 4.56 3.49 3.82
N ARG A 181 5.13 4.14 4.86
CA ARG A 181 5.14 5.61 4.97
C ARG A 181 6.05 6.26 3.93
N GLU A 182 7.22 5.70 3.66
CA GLU A 182 8.10 6.23 2.62
C GLU A 182 7.51 6.02 1.23
N THR A 183 6.85 4.89 0.96
CA THR A 183 6.08 4.65 -0.27
C THR A 183 5.01 5.74 -0.45
N LEU A 184 4.24 6.01 0.60
CA LEU A 184 3.25 7.10 0.64
C LEU A 184 3.86 8.46 0.30
N LYS A 185 5.00 8.81 0.91
CA LYS A 185 5.70 10.08 0.64
C LYS A 185 6.22 10.13 -0.79
N SER A 186 6.78 9.02 -1.29
CA SER A 186 7.32 8.89 -2.64
C SER A 186 6.23 9.13 -3.68
N ARG A 187 5.08 8.45 -3.55
CA ARG A 187 3.91 8.64 -4.42
C ARG A 187 3.34 10.05 -4.36
N ARG A 188 3.23 10.65 -3.16
CA ARG A 188 2.83 12.08 -3.02
C ARG A 188 3.82 13.05 -3.66
N ARG A 189 5.12 12.74 -3.71
CA ARG A 189 6.12 13.55 -4.43
C ARG A 189 5.91 13.44 -5.93
N LEU A 190 5.74 12.22 -6.45
CA LEU A 190 5.50 11.96 -7.86
C LEU A 190 4.20 12.63 -8.34
N SER A 191 3.09 12.46 -7.61
CA SER A 191 1.81 13.11 -7.92
C SER A 191 1.93 14.63 -8.02
N ARG A 192 2.59 15.28 -7.05
CA ARG A 192 2.85 16.73 -7.09
C ARG A 192 3.73 17.14 -8.26
N TYR A 193 4.70 16.31 -8.66
CA TYR A 193 5.56 16.58 -9.80
C TYR A 193 4.77 16.47 -11.12
N SER A 194 3.98 15.43 -11.29
CA SER A 194 3.09 15.26 -12.45
C SER A 194 2.06 16.38 -12.56
N GLN A 195 1.48 16.81 -11.43
CA GLN A 195 0.58 17.96 -11.39
C GLN A 195 1.26 19.24 -11.87
N LYS A 196 2.47 19.55 -11.37
CA LYS A 196 3.25 20.70 -11.81
C LYS A 196 3.61 20.64 -13.29
N GLN A 197 3.94 19.45 -13.81
CA GLN A 197 4.19 19.28 -15.25
C GLN A 197 2.93 19.53 -16.08
N ASN A 198 1.78 18.98 -15.66
CA ASN A 198 0.50 19.22 -16.34
C ASN A 198 0.09 20.70 -16.29
N GLU A 199 0.30 21.38 -15.17
CA GLU A 199 0.08 22.83 -15.04
C GLU A 199 1.03 23.64 -15.93
N SER A 200 2.29 23.22 -16.08
CA SER A 200 3.25 23.86 -16.99
C SER A 200 2.91 23.67 -18.48
N LEU A 201 2.22 22.59 -18.83
CA LEU A 201 1.69 22.35 -20.18
C LEU A 201 0.40 23.13 -20.44
N TRP A 202 -0.30 23.58 -19.38
CA TRP A 202 -1.51 24.39 -19.42
C TRP A 202 -1.25 25.90 -19.40
N ILE A 203 -0.09 26.36 -19.88
CA ILE A 203 0.10 27.79 -20.18
C ILE A 203 -0.74 28.11 -21.43
N SER A 204 -1.92 28.70 -21.19
CA SER A 204 -2.81 29.21 -22.22
C SER A 204 -2.08 30.20 -23.16
N PRO A 205 -2.35 30.18 -24.48
CA PRO A 205 -1.83 31.18 -25.42
C PRO A 205 -2.13 32.63 -25.02
N LYS A 206 -3.12 32.86 -24.14
CA LYS A 206 -3.47 34.18 -23.62
C LYS A 206 -2.37 34.82 -22.76
N THR A 207 -1.39 34.05 -22.28
CA THR A 207 -0.28 34.56 -21.46
C THR A 207 0.98 34.92 -22.28
N LEU A 208 0.98 34.69 -23.59
CA LEU A 208 2.13 34.97 -24.46
C LEU A 208 2.08 36.31 -25.19
N GLY A 209 1.03 37.14 -24.97
CA GLY A 209 0.98 38.50 -25.53
C GLY A 209 1.09 38.54 -27.06
N ILE A 210 0.61 37.51 -27.76
CA ILE A 210 0.49 37.53 -29.22
C ILE A 210 -0.88 38.16 -29.51
N GLU A 211 -0.91 39.49 -29.57
CA GLU A 211 -1.98 40.20 -30.25
C GLU A 211 -1.89 39.87 -31.74
N ASP A 212 -2.92 39.21 -32.26
CA ASP A 212 -3.15 39.09 -33.69
C ASP A 212 -3.24 40.52 -34.25
N TRP A 213 -2.19 40.94 -34.96
CA TRP A 213 -2.24 42.14 -35.78
C TRP A 213 -3.24 41.88 -36.90
N GLY A 214 -4.45 42.38 -36.71
CA GLY A 214 -5.52 42.34 -37.69
C GLY A 214 -5.04 42.92 -39.02
N HIS A 215 -5.17 42.11 -40.07
CA HIS A 215 -5.09 42.56 -41.44
C HIS A 215 -6.27 43.51 -41.73
N GLN A 216 -5.95 44.76 -42.08
CA GLN A 216 -6.79 45.59 -42.94
C GLN A 216 -6.44 45.32 -44.41
#